data_AF-A0A971JX25-F1
#
_entry.id   AF-A0A971JX25-F1
#
_cell.length_a   1.000
_cell.length_b   1.000
_cell.length_c   1.000
_cell.angle_alpha   90.00
_cell.angle_beta   90.00
_cell.angle_gamma   90.00
#
_symmetry.space_group_name_H-M   'P 1'
#
loop_
_entity.id
_entity.type
_entity.pdbx_description
1 polymer ?
#
loop_
_entity_poly.entity_id
_entity_poly.type
_entity_poly.pdbx_seq_one_letter_code
_entity_poly.pdbx_strand_id
1 'polypeptide(L)'
;MARRPVVYGLDIETDTSEDGLDPRVAPVVTVALSLPGHDEVFSGRETTLLHDLAVRLRDLPAGVIATWNGAAFDLPFLAHRAGLHEMDLGLRLRRDPTLVTREPRPGLSGAYRGAWFGHRHLDAYRMYKGDVGPVLRVSCSLKSIARLVGLAPVEVDRTRIHDLSREALHAYASSDARLARVLTERRMPGANRFVDRLDLVDPAAGEDAIA
;
A
#
# COMPACT_ATOMS: atom_id res chain seq x y z
N MET A 1 25.95 -14.83 5.41
CA MET A 1 24.97 -14.34 4.42
C MET A 1 23.85 -13.62 5.17
N ALA A 2 23.58 -12.35 4.88
CA ALA A 2 22.45 -11.65 5.48
C ALA A 2 21.13 -12.30 5.01
N ARG A 3 20.25 -12.67 5.95
CA ARG A 3 18.93 -13.24 5.63
C ARG A 3 18.14 -12.21 4.82
N ARG A 4 17.49 -12.63 3.71
CA ARG A 4 16.58 -11.75 2.98
C ARG A 4 15.45 -11.29 3.92
N PRO A 5 15.08 -10.01 3.91
CA PRO A 5 13.97 -9.55 4.73
C PRO A 5 12.67 -10.22 4.27
N VAL A 6 11.76 -10.47 5.20
CA VAL A 6 10.41 -10.93 4.89
C VAL A 6 9.67 -9.80 4.19
N VAL A 7 8.91 -10.13 3.13
CA VAL A 7 8.07 -9.17 2.41
C VAL A 7 6.61 -9.48 2.74
N TYR A 8 5.84 -8.44 3.04
CA TYR A 8 4.40 -8.46 3.24
C TYR A 8 3.77 -7.63 2.14
N GLY A 9 2.67 -8.07 1.55
CA GLY A 9 1.92 -7.29 0.57
C GLY A 9 0.80 -6.52 1.26
N LEU A 10 0.56 -5.28 0.88
CA LEU A 10 -0.55 -4.48 1.41
C LEU A 10 -1.29 -3.80 0.27
N ASP A 11 -2.61 -3.83 0.36
CA ASP A 11 -3.53 -3.16 -0.56
C ASP A 11 -4.80 -2.74 0.21
N ILE A 12 -5.39 -1.61 -0.18
CA ILE A 12 -6.62 -1.09 0.44
C ILE A 12 -7.73 -0.92 -0.58
N GLU A 13 -8.96 -1.11 -0.13
CA GLU A 13 -10.17 -0.75 -0.88
C GLU A 13 -10.93 0.32 -0.11
N THR A 14 -11.43 1.28 -0.87
CA THR A 14 -12.13 2.47 -0.37
C THR A 14 -13.57 2.48 -0.88
N ASP A 15 -14.46 3.12 -0.14
CA ASP A 15 -15.83 3.31 -0.60
C ASP A 15 -15.85 4.19 -1.85
N THR A 16 -16.48 3.70 -2.93
CA THR A 16 -16.52 4.37 -4.23
C THR A 16 -17.88 5.02 -4.53
N SER A 17 -18.78 5.12 -3.54
CA SER A 17 -20.11 5.71 -3.72
C SER A 17 -20.10 7.22 -3.98
N GLU A 18 -19.09 7.95 -3.49
CA GLU A 18 -18.88 9.39 -3.75
C GLU A 18 -17.57 9.63 -4.54
N ASP A 19 -16.43 9.71 -3.83
CA ASP A 19 -15.09 9.80 -4.42
C ASP A 19 -14.12 8.90 -3.64
N GLY A 20 -14.01 7.64 -4.08
CA GLY A 20 -13.14 6.65 -3.45
C GLY A 20 -11.66 6.97 -3.47
N LEU A 21 -11.24 8.06 -4.12
CA LEU A 21 -9.85 8.49 -4.14
C LEU A 21 -9.55 9.62 -3.15
N ASP A 22 -10.58 10.21 -2.53
CA ASP A 22 -10.46 11.31 -1.58
C ASP A 22 -10.65 10.82 -0.13
N PRO A 23 -9.59 10.79 0.69
CA PRO A 23 -9.68 10.30 2.07
C PRO A 23 -10.51 11.21 2.97
N ARG A 24 -10.90 12.41 2.55
CA ARG A 24 -11.78 13.30 3.33
C ARG A 24 -13.22 12.79 3.35
N VAL A 25 -13.63 12.07 2.31
CA VAL A 25 -15.03 11.61 2.13
C VAL A 25 -15.16 10.10 2.05
N ALA A 26 -14.16 9.38 1.53
CA ALA A 26 -14.23 7.93 1.38
C ALA A 26 -13.58 7.19 2.57
N PRO A 27 -14.32 6.36 3.32
CA PRO A 27 -13.72 5.45 4.29
C PRO A 27 -12.98 4.30 3.62
N VAL A 28 -12.04 3.71 4.36
CA VAL A 28 -11.47 2.40 4.02
C VAL A 28 -12.48 1.32 4.37
N VAL A 29 -12.83 0.47 3.39
CA VAL A 29 -13.82 -0.60 3.55
C VAL A 29 -13.17 -1.98 3.67
N THR A 30 -11.96 -2.15 3.14
CA THR A 30 -11.20 -3.40 3.24
C THR A 30 -9.70 -3.10 3.20
N VAL A 31 -8.93 -3.84 3.98
CA VAL A 31 -7.46 -3.91 3.85
C VAL A 31 -7.07 -5.37 3.69
N ALA A 32 -6.22 -5.67 2.71
CA ALA A 32 -5.61 -6.97 2.56
C ALA A 32 -4.13 -6.92 2.93
N LEU A 33 -3.69 -7.90 3.71
CA LEU A 33 -2.30 -8.12 4.09
C LEU A 33 -1.87 -9.52 3.60
N SER A 34 -0.99 -9.58 2.62
CA SER A 34 -0.43 -10.85 2.13
C SER A 34 0.84 -11.19 2.91
N LEU A 35 0.83 -12.34 3.58
CA LEU A 35 1.98 -12.90 4.29
C LEU A 35 2.65 -14.01 3.46
N PRO A 36 3.84 -14.47 3.87
CA PRO A 36 4.37 -15.71 3.34
C PRO A 36 3.44 -16.89 3.68
N GLY A 37 2.72 -17.40 2.67
CA GLY A 37 1.93 -18.63 2.76
C GLY A 37 0.42 -18.42 2.83
N HIS A 38 -0.05 -17.29 3.31
CA HIS A 38 -1.48 -16.97 3.40
C HIS A 38 -1.75 -15.46 3.30
N ASP A 39 -3.00 -15.11 3.04
CA ASP A 39 -3.48 -13.72 3.00
C ASP A 39 -4.47 -13.50 4.15
N GLU A 40 -4.42 -12.32 4.75
CA GLU A 40 -5.32 -11.85 5.80
C GLU A 40 -6.13 -10.66 5.27
N VAL A 41 -7.42 -10.61 5.57
CA VAL A 41 -8.33 -9.53 5.15
C VAL A 41 -9.01 -8.93 6.37
N PHE A 42 -8.96 -7.61 6.47
CA PHE A 42 -9.61 -6.82 7.50
C PHE A 42 -10.76 -6.04 6.86
N SER A 43 -11.97 -6.17 7.40
CA SER A 43 -13.16 -5.47 6.92
C SER A 43 -14.16 -5.23 8.04
N GLY A 44 -15.14 -4.36 7.81
CA GLY A 44 -16.14 -3.96 8.80
C GLY A 44 -16.07 -2.46 9.11
N ARG A 45 -16.28 -2.07 10.37
CA ARG A 45 -16.20 -0.67 10.79
C ARG A 45 -14.77 -0.15 10.60
N GLU A 46 -14.64 1.06 10.06
CA GLU A 46 -13.33 1.63 9.69
C GLU A 46 -12.34 1.66 10.87
N THR A 47 -12.79 2.11 12.03
CA THR A 47 -11.94 2.18 13.23
C THR A 47 -11.50 0.79 13.72
N THR A 48 -12.36 -0.22 13.59
CA THR A 48 -12.03 -1.59 13.97
C THR A 48 -11.01 -2.20 13.01
N LEU A 49 -11.20 -2.09 11.68
CA LEU A 49 -10.24 -2.66 10.74
C LEU A 49 -8.86 -1.97 10.85
N LEU A 50 -8.82 -0.65 11.02
CA LEU A 50 -7.57 0.09 11.18
C LEU A 50 -6.84 -0.29 12.46
N HIS A 51 -7.57 -0.50 13.55
CA HIS A 51 -7.01 -0.98 14.82
C HIS A 51 -6.43 -2.39 14.67
N ASP A 52 -7.21 -3.32 14.12
CA ASP A 52 -6.81 -4.73 13.98
C ASP A 52 -5.59 -4.86 13.05
N LEU A 53 -5.55 -4.07 11.97
CA LEU A 53 -4.37 -3.97 11.10
C LEU A 53 -3.14 -3.47 11.85
N ALA A 54 -3.28 -2.41 12.67
CA ALA A 54 -2.16 -1.85 13.42
C ALA A 54 -1.64 -2.84 14.47
N VAL A 55 -2.52 -3.53 15.20
CA VAL A 55 -2.14 -4.61 16.13
C VAL A 55 -1.40 -5.70 15.37
N ARG A 56 -1.95 -6.13 14.22
CA ARG A 56 -1.33 -7.20 13.44
C ARG A 56 0.08 -6.83 12.95
N LEU A 57 0.26 -5.64 12.39
CA LEU A 57 1.57 -5.18 11.91
C LEU A 57 2.55 -4.99 13.07
N ARG A 58 2.10 -4.56 14.25
CA ARG A 58 2.98 -4.46 15.43
C ARG A 58 3.53 -5.82 15.88
N ASP A 59 2.70 -6.86 15.79
CA ASP A 59 3.05 -8.22 16.23
C ASP A 59 3.88 -9.01 15.20
N LEU A 60 3.89 -8.56 13.95
CA LEU A 60 4.66 -9.23 12.90
C LEU A 60 6.17 -8.98 13.05
N PRO A 61 7.01 -9.97 12.70
CA PRO A 61 8.45 -9.74 12.61
C PRO A 61 8.77 -8.58 11.66
N ALA A 62 9.77 -7.77 12.03
CA ALA A 62 10.25 -6.69 11.19
C ALA A 62 10.54 -7.16 9.75
N GLY A 63 10.06 -6.40 8.77
CA GLY A 63 10.09 -6.78 7.36
C GLY A 63 9.92 -5.59 6.43
N VAL A 64 9.47 -5.88 5.20
CA VAL A 64 9.17 -4.89 4.18
C VAL A 64 7.70 -4.99 3.80
N ILE A 65 6.94 -3.91 3.95
CA ILE A 65 5.58 -3.79 3.41
C ILE A 65 5.69 -3.32 1.96
N ALA A 66 5.27 -4.17 1.03
CA ALA A 66 5.22 -3.93 -0.39
C ALA A 66 3.82 -3.52 -0.82
N THR A 67 3.72 -2.39 -1.51
CA THR A 67 2.45 -1.87 -2.08
C THR A 67 2.59 -1.70 -3.60
N TRP A 68 1.49 -1.42 -4.29
CA TRP A 68 1.52 -0.96 -5.67
C TRP A 68 0.99 0.47 -5.77
N ASN A 69 1.90 1.44 -5.89
CA ASN A 69 1.60 2.88 -5.84
C ASN A 69 1.15 3.36 -4.44
N GLY A 70 1.42 2.59 -3.38
CA GLY A 70 1.02 2.94 -2.01
C GLY A 70 1.78 4.11 -1.41
N ALA A 71 2.95 4.47 -1.94
CA ALA A 71 3.62 5.73 -1.57
C ALA A 71 2.75 6.96 -1.89
N ALA A 72 1.92 6.89 -2.92
CA ALA A 72 1.11 7.99 -3.43
C ALA A 72 -0.40 7.81 -3.17
N PHE A 73 -0.80 6.71 -2.53
CA PHE A 73 -2.21 6.41 -2.28
C PHE A 73 -2.40 5.71 -0.94
N ASP A 74 -2.16 4.41 -0.87
CA ASP A 74 -2.52 3.56 0.28
C ASP A 74 -2.04 4.14 1.62
N LEU A 75 -0.75 4.45 1.73
CA LEU A 75 -0.17 4.92 2.98
C LEU A 75 -0.69 6.31 3.41
N PRO A 76 -0.63 7.36 2.57
CA PRO A 76 -1.16 8.66 2.98
C PRO A 76 -2.69 8.66 3.14
N PHE A 77 -3.42 7.78 2.44
CA PHE A 77 -4.85 7.59 2.65
C PHE A 77 -5.12 7.03 4.04
N LEU A 78 -4.45 5.93 4.42
CA LEU A 78 -4.55 5.32 5.75
C LEU A 78 -4.16 6.31 6.87
N ALA A 79 -3.10 7.09 6.67
CA ALA A 79 -2.67 8.09 7.64
C ALA A 79 -3.71 9.22 7.81
N HIS A 80 -4.30 9.72 6.71
CA HIS A 80 -5.36 10.73 6.78
C HIS A 80 -6.59 10.19 7.52
N ARG A 81 -7.08 9.00 7.14
CA ARG A 81 -8.25 8.37 7.79
C ARG A 81 -8.01 8.11 9.27
N ALA A 82 -6.83 7.65 9.65
CA ALA A 82 -6.48 7.49 11.05
C ALA A 82 -6.46 8.81 11.81
N GLY A 83 -5.97 9.89 11.20
CA GLY A 83 -6.01 11.24 11.76
C GLY A 83 -7.42 11.72 12.07
N LEU A 84 -8.39 11.48 11.16
CA LEU A 84 -9.80 11.81 11.38
C LEU A 84 -10.43 11.05 12.56
N HIS A 85 -9.90 9.88 12.91
CA HIS A 85 -10.34 9.07 14.05
C HIS A 85 -9.43 9.19 15.28
N GLU A 86 -8.45 10.11 15.26
CA GLU A 86 -7.45 10.30 16.32
C GLU A 86 -6.69 9.00 16.70
N MET A 87 -6.44 8.14 15.71
CA MET A 87 -5.80 6.83 15.90
C MET A 87 -4.30 6.86 15.61
N ASP A 88 -3.48 6.38 16.55
CA ASP A 88 -2.07 6.09 16.29
C ASP A 88 -1.91 4.72 15.61
N LEU A 89 -1.66 4.74 14.30
CA LEU A 89 -1.34 3.53 13.54
C LEU A 89 0.12 3.11 13.64
N GLY A 90 1.03 3.92 14.20
CA GLY A 90 2.47 3.68 14.11
C GLY A 90 3.03 3.78 12.69
N LEU A 91 2.24 4.35 11.77
CA LEU A 91 2.63 4.65 10.39
C LEU A 91 3.34 6.01 10.35
N ARG A 92 4.60 6.00 9.93
CA ARG A 92 5.43 7.19 9.78
C ARG A 92 5.62 7.49 8.31
N LEU A 93 5.29 8.73 7.93
CA LEU A 93 5.39 9.20 6.56
C LEU A 93 6.31 10.42 6.47
N ARG A 94 7.13 10.48 5.42
CA ARG A 94 7.86 11.69 5.02
C ARG A 94 7.55 11.98 3.57
N ARG A 95 6.97 13.15 3.30
CA ARG A 95 6.74 13.59 1.92
C ARG A 95 8.07 13.62 1.18
N ASP A 96 8.09 13.11 -0.03
CA ASP A 96 9.27 13.15 -0.88
C ASP A 96 8.89 13.68 -2.27
N PRO A 97 9.25 14.94 -2.59
CA PRO A 97 8.87 15.57 -3.86
C PRO A 97 9.59 14.96 -5.07
N THR A 98 10.62 14.13 -4.86
CA THR A 98 11.29 13.40 -5.95
C THR A 98 10.46 12.20 -6.44
N LEU A 99 9.40 11.84 -5.71
CA LEU A 99 8.51 10.76 -6.08
C LEU A 99 7.43 11.26 -7.02
N VAL A 100 7.58 10.95 -8.30
CA VAL A 100 6.63 11.32 -9.35
C VAL A 100 5.32 10.55 -9.18
N THR A 101 4.25 11.25 -8.81
CA THR A 101 2.87 10.74 -8.85
C THR A 101 2.35 10.76 -10.29
N ARG A 102 1.40 9.88 -10.62
CA ARG A 102 0.74 9.90 -11.93
C ARG A 102 -0.14 11.14 -12.06
N GLU A 103 -0.93 11.41 -11.04
CA GLU A 103 -1.91 12.50 -10.98
C GLU A 103 -2.00 13.00 -9.53
N PRO A 104 -2.23 14.30 -9.29
CA PRO A 104 -2.63 14.81 -7.98
C PRO A 104 -3.92 14.13 -7.53
N ARG A 105 -3.99 13.76 -6.25
CA ARG A 105 -5.20 13.17 -5.65
C ARG A 105 -5.82 14.15 -4.68
N PRO A 106 -7.15 14.34 -4.68
CA PRO A 106 -7.82 15.16 -3.68
C PRO A 106 -7.44 14.71 -2.26
N GLY A 107 -7.22 15.68 -1.37
CA GLY A 107 -6.83 15.39 0.03
C GLY A 107 -5.38 14.90 0.23
N LEU A 108 -4.60 14.65 -0.83
CA LEU A 108 -3.24 14.13 -0.72
C LEU A 108 -2.20 15.08 -1.32
N SER A 109 -1.20 15.49 -0.53
CA SER A 109 -0.22 16.52 -0.95
C SER A 109 0.92 16.00 -1.86
N GLY A 110 0.98 14.70 -2.12
CA GLY A 110 2.01 14.09 -2.95
C GLY A 110 2.28 12.63 -2.60
N ALA A 111 3.50 12.19 -2.86
CA ALA A 111 3.98 10.86 -2.51
C ALA A 111 4.93 10.89 -1.31
N TYR A 112 4.94 9.79 -0.57
CA TYR A 112 5.57 9.68 0.73
C TYR A 112 6.47 8.45 0.78
N ARG A 113 7.56 8.60 1.54
CA ARG A 113 8.31 7.45 2.05
C ARG A 113 7.67 6.97 3.33
N GLY A 114 7.59 5.65 3.50
CA GLY A 114 6.89 5.04 4.63
C GLY A 114 7.76 4.13 5.50
N ALA A 115 7.40 4.07 6.78
CA ALA A 115 7.74 2.98 7.68
C ALA A 115 6.57 2.76 8.63
N TRP A 116 6.32 1.52 9.01
CA TRP A 116 5.15 1.17 9.84
C TRP A 116 5.60 0.23 10.95
N PHE A 117 5.60 0.69 12.19
CA PHE A 117 6.25 -0.01 13.31
C PHE A 117 7.69 -0.42 12.95
N GLY A 118 8.01 -1.72 13.07
CA GLY A 118 9.30 -2.31 12.68
C GLY A 118 9.47 -2.57 11.18
N HIS A 119 8.46 -2.26 10.36
CA HIS A 119 8.50 -2.48 8.92
C HIS A 119 8.98 -1.26 8.15
N ARG A 120 9.76 -1.50 7.11
CA ARG A 120 10.07 -0.50 6.08
C ARG A 120 9.07 -0.65 4.93
N HIS A 121 8.87 0.41 4.17
CA HIS A 121 8.01 0.35 2.99
C HIS A 121 8.82 0.15 1.70
N LEU A 122 8.23 -0.50 0.71
CA LEU A 122 8.67 -0.52 -0.67
C LEU A 122 7.46 -0.35 -1.59
N ASP A 123 7.52 0.63 -2.49
CA ASP A 123 6.53 0.77 -3.55
C ASP A 123 6.96 0.00 -4.81
N ALA A 124 6.31 -1.13 -5.07
CA ALA A 124 6.65 -2.01 -6.18
C ALA A 124 6.36 -1.36 -7.53
N TYR A 125 5.35 -0.48 -7.61
CA TYR A 125 5.06 0.27 -8.83
C TYR A 125 6.29 1.05 -9.31
N ARG A 126 7.01 1.70 -8.38
CA ARG A 126 8.22 2.47 -8.70
C ARG A 126 9.36 1.56 -9.19
N MET A 127 9.52 0.39 -8.57
CA MET A 127 10.52 -0.59 -8.97
C MET A 127 10.28 -1.11 -10.40
N TYR A 128 9.03 -1.34 -10.79
CA TYR A 128 8.70 -1.80 -12.15
C TYR A 128 8.64 -0.66 -13.17
N LYS A 129 8.15 0.53 -12.80
CA LYS A 129 8.14 1.71 -13.68
C LYS A 129 9.53 2.18 -14.05
N GLY A 130 10.49 2.13 -13.12
CA GLY A 130 11.87 2.55 -13.37
C GLY A 130 12.69 1.61 -14.26
N ASP A 131 12.13 0.48 -14.69
CA ASP A 131 12.87 -0.56 -15.41
C ASP A 131 12.02 -1.18 -16.53
N VAL A 132 10.92 -1.87 -16.18
CA VAL A 132 10.11 -2.66 -17.11
C VAL A 132 9.25 -1.81 -18.04
N GLY A 133 8.65 -0.74 -17.52
CA GLY A 133 7.76 0.13 -18.31
C GLY A 133 8.40 0.71 -19.57
N PRO A 134 9.53 1.44 -19.42
CA PRO A 134 10.24 2.01 -20.56
C PRO A 134 10.80 0.95 -21.52
N VAL A 135 11.31 -0.17 -20.99
CA VAL A 135 11.96 -1.20 -21.80
C VAL A 135 10.96 -2.01 -22.61
N LEU A 136 9.82 -2.38 -22.03
CA LEU A 136 8.83 -3.26 -22.68
C LEU A 136 7.63 -2.50 -23.26
N ARG A 137 7.55 -1.18 -23.08
CA ARG A 137 6.44 -0.32 -23.55
C ARG A 137 5.05 -0.83 -23.12
N VAL A 138 4.97 -1.42 -21.92
CA VAL A 138 3.72 -1.90 -21.32
C VAL A 138 3.21 -0.93 -20.26
N SER A 139 1.89 -0.92 -20.05
CA SER A 139 1.32 -0.24 -18.88
C SER A 139 1.90 -0.85 -17.60
N CYS A 140 2.49 -0.04 -16.73
CA CYS A 140 2.91 -0.46 -15.39
C CYS A 140 1.72 -0.49 -14.40
N SER A 141 0.55 -0.94 -14.82
CA SER A 141 -0.50 -1.31 -13.88
C SER A 141 -0.15 -2.65 -13.22
N LEU A 142 -0.65 -2.87 -12.01
CA LEU A 142 -0.43 -4.13 -11.27
C LEU A 142 -0.85 -5.33 -12.12
N LYS A 143 -2.07 -5.28 -12.68
CA LYS A 143 -2.65 -6.34 -13.50
C LYS A 143 -1.84 -6.60 -14.77
N SER A 144 -1.41 -5.55 -15.47
CA SER A 144 -0.60 -5.69 -16.69
C SER A 144 0.75 -6.36 -16.41
N ILE A 145 1.44 -5.94 -15.34
CA ILE A 145 2.72 -6.54 -14.96
C ILE A 145 2.54 -7.97 -14.44
N ALA A 146 1.49 -8.24 -13.64
CA ALA A 146 1.16 -9.58 -13.17
C ALA A 146 0.98 -10.56 -14.34
N ARG A 147 0.14 -10.20 -15.33
CA ARG A 147 -0.08 -11.03 -16.53
C ARG A 147 1.20 -11.25 -17.32
N LEU A 148 2.02 -10.21 -17.49
CA LEU A 148 3.29 -10.30 -18.20
C LEU A 148 4.23 -11.36 -17.60
N VAL A 149 4.20 -11.53 -16.27
CA VAL A 149 5.04 -12.52 -15.57
C VAL A 149 4.31 -13.84 -15.27
N GLY A 150 3.20 -14.09 -15.96
CA GLY A 150 2.44 -15.35 -15.87
C GLY A 150 1.62 -15.51 -14.58
N LEU A 151 1.27 -14.43 -13.90
CA LEU A 151 0.34 -14.44 -12.77
C LEU A 151 -1.09 -14.16 -13.26
N ALA A 152 -2.08 -14.73 -12.58
CA ALA A 152 -3.50 -14.53 -12.86
C ALA A 152 -4.11 -13.57 -11.83
N PRO A 153 -4.23 -12.27 -12.13
CA PRO A 153 -4.87 -11.33 -11.23
C PRO A 153 -6.39 -11.55 -11.18
N VAL A 154 -7.01 -11.33 -10.02
CA VAL A 154 -8.47 -11.15 -9.92
C VAL A 154 -8.82 -9.76 -10.46
N GLU A 155 -9.89 -9.64 -11.24
CA GLU A 155 -10.33 -8.37 -11.83
C GLU A 155 -11.80 -8.13 -11.55
N VAL A 156 -12.11 -6.85 -11.28
CA VAL A 156 -13.45 -6.36 -10.99
C VAL A 156 -13.65 -5.04 -11.73
N ASP A 157 -14.91 -4.63 -11.90
CA ASP A 157 -15.22 -3.28 -12.37
C ASP A 157 -14.93 -2.26 -11.26
N ARG A 158 -13.86 -1.49 -11.45
CA ARG A 158 -13.38 -0.51 -10.47
C ARG A 158 -14.35 0.66 -10.26
N THR A 159 -15.26 0.90 -11.20
CA THR A 159 -16.28 1.96 -11.09
C THR A 159 -17.46 1.54 -10.21
N ARG A 160 -17.54 0.25 -9.87
CA ARG A 160 -18.64 -0.37 -9.13
C ARG A 160 -18.14 -1.24 -7.98
N ILE A 161 -17.01 -0.86 -7.36
CA ILE A 161 -16.46 -1.59 -6.21
C ILE A 161 -17.48 -1.65 -5.07
N HIS A 162 -18.26 -0.59 -4.87
CA HIS A 162 -19.34 -0.53 -3.90
C HIS A 162 -20.49 -1.52 -4.15
N ASP A 163 -20.64 -2.05 -5.37
CA ASP A 163 -21.66 -3.04 -5.72
C ASP A 163 -21.17 -4.49 -5.56
N LEU A 164 -19.88 -4.70 -5.29
CA LEU A 164 -19.33 -6.05 -5.15
C LEU A 164 -19.85 -6.73 -3.89
N SER A 165 -20.02 -8.05 -3.96
CA SER A 165 -20.19 -8.85 -2.75
C SER A 165 -18.92 -8.74 -1.89
N ARG A 166 -19.08 -8.85 -0.57
CA ARG A 166 -17.94 -8.85 0.35
C ARG A 166 -16.90 -9.91 -0.02
N GLU A 167 -17.35 -11.09 -0.44
CA GLU A 167 -16.48 -12.19 -0.88
C GLU A 167 -15.66 -11.80 -2.12
N ALA A 168 -16.29 -11.15 -3.11
CA ALA A 168 -15.60 -10.70 -4.32
C ALA A 168 -14.60 -9.58 -4.00
N LEU A 169 -14.96 -8.63 -3.13
CA LEU A 169 -14.09 -7.56 -2.69
C LEU A 169 -12.87 -8.10 -1.92
N HIS A 170 -13.09 -9.03 -0.98
CA HIS A 170 -12.01 -9.67 -0.23
C HIS A 170 -11.05 -10.45 -1.15
N ALA A 171 -11.59 -11.19 -2.14
CA ALA A 171 -10.78 -11.93 -3.09
C ALA A 171 -9.95 -11.00 -3.99
N TYR A 172 -10.53 -9.87 -4.41
CA TYR A 172 -9.86 -8.84 -5.19
C TYR A 172 -8.72 -8.17 -4.41
N ALA A 173 -9.00 -7.64 -3.21
CA ALA A 173 -8.00 -7.00 -2.36
C ALA A 173 -6.86 -7.96 -1.99
N SER A 174 -7.19 -9.20 -1.62
CA SER A 174 -6.19 -10.24 -1.34
C SER A 174 -5.30 -10.54 -2.55
N SER A 175 -5.90 -10.57 -3.74
CA SER A 175 -5.14 -10.74 -4.98
C SER A 175 -4.13 -9.61 -5.16
N ASP A 176 -4.51 -8.35 -4.91
CA ASP A 176 -3.63 -7.21 -5.17
C ASP A 176 -2.51 -7.07 -4.15
N ALA A 177 -2.81 -7.24 -2.86
CA ALA A 177 -1.79 -7.37 -1.83
C ALA A 177 -0.80 -8.50 -2.17
N ARG A 178 -1.29 -9.69 -2.53
CA ARG A 178 -0.44 -10.83 -2.89
C ARG A 178 0.42 -10.56 -4.12
N LEU A 179 -0.13 -9.92 -5.15
CA LEU A 179 0.63 -9.56 -6.35
C LEU A 179 1.73 -8.55 -6.02
N ALA A 180 1.46 -7.52 -5.20
CA ALA A 180 2.47 -6.57 -4.75
C ALA A 180 3.64 -7.26 -4.03
N ARG A 181 3.34 -8.23 -3.13
CA ARG A 181 4.36 -9.06 -2.46
C ARG A 181 5.16 -9.90 -3.44
N VAL A 182 4.49 -10.74 -4.22
CA VAL A 182 5.14 -11.72 -5.13
C VAL A 182 5.99 -11.01 -6.18
N LEU A 183 5.50 -9.90 -6.75
CA LEU A 183 6.25 -9.11 -7.73
C LEU A 183 7.49 -8.45 -7.11
N THR A 184 7.43 -8.07 -5.83
CA THR A 184 8.59 -7.58 -5.06
C THR A 184 9.60 -8.69 -4.81
N GLU A 185 9.15 -9.83 -4.31
CA GLU A 185 9.99 -11.00 -4.01
C GLU A 185 10.76 -11.49 -5.25
N ARG A 186 10.10 -11.54 -6.42
CA ARG A 186 10.71 -11.93 -7.70
C ARG A 186 11.89 -11.03 -8.11
N ARG A 187 11.99 -9.82 -7.56
CA ARG A 187 13.07 -8.86 -7.84
C ARG A 187 14.04 -8.67 -6.66
N MET A 188 13.98 -9.50 -5.63
CA MET A 188 14.97 -9.55 -4.55
C MET A 188 16.25 -10.23 -5.07
N PRO A 189 17.23 -9.48 -5.63
CA PRO A 189 18.15 -8.62 -4.86
C PRO A 189 18.14 -7.12 -5.21
N GLY A 190 17.57 -6.74 -6.36
CA GLY A 190 17.53 -5.35 -6.84
C GLY A 190 16.49 -4.48 -6.13
N ALA A 191 15.49 -5.09 -5.47
CA ALA A 191 14.44 -4.37 -4.77
C ALA A 191 14.95 -3.59 -3.53
N ASN A 192 16.07 -4.00 -2.92
CA ASN A 192 16.61 -3.37 -1.71
C ASN A 192 16.91 -1.87 -1.86
N ARG A 193 17.21 -1.39 -3.08
CA ARG A 193 17.45 0.05 -3.35
C ARG A 193 16.17 0.89 -3.35
N PHE A 194 15.00 0.23 -3.49
CA PHE A 194 13.69 0.86 -3.48
C PHE A 194 13.01 0.81 -2.11
N VAL A 195 13.60 0.11 -1.13
CA VAL A 195 13.13 0.14 0.25
C VAL A 195 13.35 1.54 0.81
N ASP A 196 12.29 2.14 1.33
CA ASP A 196 12.33 3.47 1.90
C ASP A 196 13.28 3.53 3.09
N ARG A 197 14.04 4.62 3.13
CA ARG A 197 14.90 4.99 4.24
C ARG A 197 14.28 6.22 4.88
N LEU A 198 13.67 5.99 6.03
CA LEU A 198 13.33 7.03 6.98
C LEU A 198 14.40 6.96 8.05
N ASP A 199 15.25 7.98 8.12
CA ASP A 199 16.22 8.10 9.19
C ASP A 199 15.45 8.18 10.50
N LEU A 200 15.88 7.42 11.51
CA LEU A 200 15.38 7.53 12.87
C LEU A 200 15.92 8.84 13.45
N VAL A 201 15.34 9.99 13.09
CA VAL A 201 15.72 11.29 13.66
C VAL A 201 14.48 11.96 14.26
N ASP A 202 14.59 12.16 15.57
CA ASP A 202 13.85 12.94 16.58
C ASP A 202 12.43 13.50 16.28
N PRO A 203 11.46 13.42 17.21
CA PRO A 203 10.09 13.93 17.07
C PRO A 203 9.95 15.46 17.00
N ALA A 204 11.05 16.20 16.79
CA ALA A 204 11.10 17.66 16.95
C ALA A 204 11.15 18.45 15.64
N ALA A 205 10.97 17.82 14.47
CA ALA A 205 10.77 18.54 13.21
C ALA A 205 9.26 18.63 12.92
N GLY A 206 8.66 19.71 13.41
CA GLY A 206 7.24 19.98 13.38
C GLY A 206 6.65 20.24 11.99
N GLU A 207 5.33 20.07 11.96
CA GLU A 207 4.38 20.76 11.10
C GLU A 207 4.50 20.50 9.59
N ASP A 208 4.17 19.26 9.20
CA ASP A 208 3.37 18.97 7.99
C ASP A 208 2.54 17.71 8.27
N ALA A 209 1.94 17.67 9.47
CA ALA A 209 0.95 16.66 9.80
C ALA A 209 -0.28 16.93 8.95
N ILE A 210 -0.68 15.92 8.21
CA ILE A 210 -1.84 15.89 7.32
C ILE A 210 -3.04 16.53 8.05
N ALA A 211 -3.46 17.70 7.55
CA ALA A 211 -4.78 18.26 7.82
C ALA A 211 -5.76 17.79 6.74
#